data_AF-A0A8F0WGQ1-F1
#
_entry.id   AF-A0A8F0WGQ1-F1
#
_cell.length_a   1.000
_cell.length_b   1.000
_cell.length_c   1.000
_cell.angle_alpha   90.00
_cell.angle_beta   90.00
_cell.angle_gamma   90.00
#
_symmetry.space_group_name_H-M   'P 1'
#
loop_
_entity.id
_entity.type
_entity.pdbx_description
1 polymer ?
#
loop_
_entity_poly.entity_id
_entity_poly.type
_entity_poly.pdbx_seq_one_letter_code
_entity_poly.pdbx_strand_id
1 'polypeptide(L)'
;MINLLNQIIEEMDGPRTLFNESFSNETISDKILSNSRFYKSNFENIVFDNVLFRKSELSQCRFQNCQILECDLIRIEFYNTSFTSCEFKQVDLSGSLFANVQFSQTKFE
;
A
#
# COMPACT_ATOMS: atom_id res chain seq x y z
N MET A 1 1.99 5.04 -20.65
CA MET A 1 2.42 3.88 -19.86
C MET A 1 1.16 3.32 -19.22
N ILE A 2 0.91 2.02 -19.33
CA ILE A 2 -0.27 1.41 -18.74
C ILE A 2 0.01 1.26 -17.24
N ASN A 3 -0.89 1.77 -16.40
CA ASN A 3 -0.82 1.64 -14.95
C ASN A 3 -1.32 0.25 -14.57
N LEU A 4 -0.41 -0.71 -14.42
CA LEU A 4 -0.74 -2.13 -14.24
C LEU A 4 -1.56 -2.34 -12.96
N LEU A 5 -1.21 -1.63 -11.88
CA LEU A 5 -1.94 -1.75 -10.62
C LEU A 5 -3.36 -1.21 -10.77
N ASN A 6 -3.53 -0.04 -11.37
CA ASN A 6 -4.87 0.53 -11.61
C ASN A 6 -5.73 -0.39 -12.48
N GLN A 7 -5.16 -0.99 -13.52
CA GLN A 7 -5.90 -1.92 -14.38
C GLN A 7 -6.44 -3.12 -13.58
N ILE A 8 -5.58 -3.76 -12.77
CA ILE A 8 -5.98 -4.89 -11.92
C ILE A 8 -7.08 -4.49 -10.91
N ILE A 9 -7.07 -3.23 -10.47
CA ILE A 9 -8.07 -2.71 -9.53
C ILE A 9 -9.38 -2.37 -10.24
N GLU A 10 -9.38 -1.91 -11.48
CA GLU A 10 -10.61 -1.50 -12.20
C GLU A 10 -11.41 -2.67 -12.77
N GLU A 11 -10.78 -3.79 -13.08
CA GLU A 11 -11.43 -4.89 -13.80
C GLU A 11 -12.41 -5.72 -12.95
N MET A 12 -12.54 -5.48 -11.64
CA MET A 12 -13.38 -6.31 -10.75
C MET A 12 -13.99 -5.52 -9.57
N ASP A 13 -15.13 -5.94 -9.02
CA ASP A 13 -15.63 -5.44 -7.73
C ASP A 13 -15.10 -6.32 -6.58
N GLY A 14 -14.59 -5.70 -5.49
CA GLY A 14 -14.27 -6.39 -4.23
C GLY A 14 -12.79 -6.42 -3.82
N PRO A 15 -12.40 -7.22 -2.81
CA PRO A 15 -11.02 -7.33 -2.35
C PRO A 15 -10.07 -7.93 -3.40
N ARG A 16 -8.79 -7.56 -3.33
CA ARG A 16 -7.73 -8.10 -4.20
C ARG A 16 -6.81 -9.04 -3.44
N THR A 17 -6.26 -10.04 -4.12
CA THR A 17 -5.12 -10.81 -3.63
C THR A 17 -4.05 -10.81 -4.71
N LEU A 18 -2.95 -10.12 -4.47
CA LEU A 18 -1.82 -10.00 -5.40
C LEU A 18 -0.60 -10.72 -4.82
N PHE A 19 0.11 -11.44 -5.67
CA PHE A 19 1.26 -12.26 -5.28
C PHE A 19 2.43 -12.03 -6.22
N ASN A 20 3.59 -11.65 -5.68
CA ASN A 20 4.83 -11.51 -6.43
C ASN A 20 4.73 -10.52 -7.62
N GLU A 21 4.00 -9.43 -7.41
CA GLU A 21 3.82 -8.39 -8.42
C GLU A 21 4.79 -7.23 -8.22
N SER A 22 5.09 -6.48 -9.28
CA SER A 22 5.90 -5.26 -9.18
C SER A 22 5.21 -4.10 -9.90
N PHE A 23 5.04 -3.00 -9.19
CA PHE A 23 4.36 -1.80 -9.66
C PHE A 23 5.30 -0.60 -9.55
N SER A 24 5.30 0.27 -10.56
CA SER A 24 6.20 1.42 -10.55
C SER A 24 5.65 2.63 -11.29
N ASN A 25 5.90 3.83 -10.75
CA ASN A 25 5.63 5.12 -11.39
C ASN A 25 4.15 5.36 -11.71
N GLU A 26 3.28 5.05 -10.75
CA GLU A 26 1.83 5.19 -10.91
C GLU A 26 1.22 5.99 -9.76
N THR A 27 0.08 6.61 -10.02
CA THR A 27 -0.79 7.20 -9.01
C THR A 27 -2.07 6.40 -8.92
N ILE A 28 -2.44 6.01 -7.71
CA ILE A 28 -3.67 5.31 -7.37
C ILE A 28 -4.49 6.23 -6.48
N SER A 29 -5.61 6.73 -7.00
CA SER A 29 -6.48 7.66 -6.28
C SER A 29 -7.89 7.12 -6.12
N ASP A 30 -8.52 7.40 -4.97
CA ASP A 30 -9.95 7.16 -4.73
C ASP A 30 -10.39 5.70 -4.92
N LYS A 31 -9.49 4.75 -4.62
CA LYS A 31 -9.77 3.31 -4.76
C LYS A 31 -10.09 2.67 -3.41
N ILE A 32 -10.92 1.62 -3.48
CA ILE A 32 -11.24 0.77 -2.34
C ILE A 32 -10.40 -0.51 -2.43
N LEU A 33 -9.45 -0.67 -1.52
CA LEU A 33 -8.60 -1.86 -1.40
C LEU A 33 -8.75 -2.54 -0.04
N SER A 34 -9.86 -2.32 0.64
CA SER A 34 -10.11 -2.86 1.98
C SER A 34 -10.27 -4.38 1.94
N ASN A 35 -9.79 -5.06 2.98
CA ASN A 35 -9.71 -6.52 3.10
C ASN A 35 -8.89 -7.20 1.98
N SER A 36 -8.00 -6.46 1.32
CA SER A 36 -7.12 -7.00 0.28
C SER A 36 -5.85 -7.58 0.87
N ARG A 37 -5.18 -8.44 0.10
CA ARG A 37 -3.90 -9.04 0.46
C ARG A 37 -2.86 -8.78 -0.61
N PHE A 38 -1.70 -8.31 -0.20
CA PHE A 38 -0.53 -8.15 -1.05
C PHE A 38 0.60 -8.96 -0.45
N TYR A 39 1.16 -9.89 -1.23
CA TYR A 39 2.19 -10.78 -0.75
C TYR A 39 3.40 -10.79 -1.69
N LYS A 40 4.60 -10.56 -1.14
CA LYS A 40 5.86 -10.50 -1.91
C LYS A 40 5.85 -9.48 -3.06
N SER A 41 5.03 -8.43 -2.95
CA SER A 41 4.92 -7.41 -4.00
C SER A 41 5.85 -6.22 -3.76
N ASN A 42 6.32 -5.62 -4.85
CA ASN A 42 7.15 -4.41 -4.83
C ASN A 42 6.35 -3.20 -5.34
N PHE A 43 6.50 -2.07 -4.67
CA PHE A 43 5.93 -0.78 -5.03
C PHE A 43 7.05 0.26 -5.08
N GLU A 44 7.28 0.86 -6.24
CA GLU A 44 8.33 1.86 -6.43
C GLU A 44 7.77 3.14 -7.03
N ASN A 45 8.06 4.30 -6.44
CA ASN A 45 7.57 5.59 -6.93
C ASN A 45 6.03 5.61 -7.12
N ILE A 46 5.29 4.99 -6.19
CA ILE A 46 3.83 4.97 -6.22
C ILE A 46 3.28 6.08 -5.31
N VAL A 47 2.26 6.77 -5.80
CA VAL A 47 1.43 7.65 -4.98
C VAL A 47 0.09 6.95 -4.74
N PHE A 48 -0.19 6.62 -3.49
CA PHE A 48 -1.52 6.24 -3.03
C PHE A 48 -2.18 7.47 -2.42
N ASP A 49 -3.29 7.90 -2.99
CA ASP A 49 -3.99 9.13 -2.58
C ASP A 49 -5.46 8.82 -2.28
N ASN A 50 -5.91 9.09 -1.05
CA ASN A 50 -7.27 8.79 -0.61
C ASN A 50 -7.72 7.33 -0.88
N VAL A 51 -6.82 6.36 -0.64
CA VAL A 51 -7.08 4.93 -0.84
C VAL A 51 -7.48 4.25 0.46
N LEU A 52 -8.52 3.41 0.41
CA LEU A 52 -9.02 2.70 1.59
C LEU A 52 -8.41 1.29 1.72
N PHE A 53 -7.45 1.10 2.62
CA PHE A 53 -6.79 -0.18 2.91
C PHE A 53 -7.26 -0.84 4.23
N ARG A 54 -8.45 -0.50 4.72
CA ARG A 54 -8.98 -1.04 5.98
C ARG A 54 -8.89 -2.56 6.03
N LYS A 55 -8.33 -3.09 7.12
CA LYS A 55 -8.20 -4.55 7.37
C LYS A 55 -7.45 -5.31 6.26
N SER A 56 -6.63 -4.63 5.47
CA SER A 56 -5.81 -5.28 4.46
C SER A 56 -4.51 -5.82 5.05
N GLU A 57 -3.94 -6.82 4.39
CA GLU A 57 -2.67 -7.43 4.78
C GLU A 57 -1.62 -7.17 3.71
N LEU A 58 -0.43 -6.72 4.13
CA LEU A 58 0.72 -6.48 3.28
C LEU A 58 1.94 -7.19 3.84
N SER A 59 2.21 -8.36 3.28
CA SER A 59 3.14 -9.35 3.79
C SER A 59 4.33 -9.54 2.86
N GLN A 60 5.55 -9.42 3.38
CA GLN A 60 6.79 -9.54 2.60
C GLN A 60 6.88 -8.53 1.45
N CYS A 61 6.24 -7.37 1.60
CA CYS A 61 6.23 -6.34 0.56
C CYS A 61 7.41 -5.38 0.71
N ARG A 62 7.74 -4.69 -0.39
CA ARG A 62 8.71 -3.59 -0.39
C ARG A 62 8.09 -2.34 -0.98
N PHE A 63 8.23 -1.23 -0.27
CA PHE A 63 7.85 0.11 -0.73
C PHE A 63 9.11 0.97 -0.81
N GLN A 64 9.33 1.59 -1.96
CA GLN A 64 10.44 2.49 -2.21
C GLN A 64 9.93 3.79 -2.82
N ASN A 65 10.33 4.92 -2.26
CA ASN A 65 9.96 6.26 -2.76
C ASN A 65 8.43 6.44 -2.92
N CYS A 66 7.63 5.81 -2.05
CA CYS A 66 6.17 5.86 -2.16
C CYS A 66 5.58 6.95 -1.26
N GLN A 67 4.49 7.56 -1.72
CA GLN A 67 3.69 8.48 -0.93
C GLN A 67 2.34 7.82 -0.61
N ILE A 68 1.98 7.80 0.66
CA ILE A 68 0.72 7.28 1.18
C ILE A 68 -0.01 8.46 1.81
N LEU A 69 -0.86 9.10 1.01
CA LEU A 69 -1.48 10.39 1.29
C LEU A 69 -2.96 10.19 1.58
N GLU A 70 -3.43 10.71 2.71
CA GLU A 70 -4.86 10.76 3.06
C GLU A 70 -5.54 9.37 3.03
N CYS A 71 -4.73 8.31 3.16
CA CYS A 71 -5.19 6.94 3.08
C CYS A 71 -5.75 6.46 4.41
N ASP A 72 -6.79 5.64 4.35
CA ASP A 72 -7.35 4.96 5.50
C ASP A 72 -6.68 3.60 5.67
N LEU A 73 -5.86 3.47 6.71
CA LEU A 73 -5.08 2.29 7.04
C LEU A 73 -5.58 1.64 8.34
N ILE A 74 -6.86 1.87 8.72
CA ILE A 74 -7.41 1.35 9.97
C ILE A 74 -7.34 -0.18 9.97
N ARG A 75 -6.74 -0.74 11.03
CA ARG A 75 -6.51 -2.18 11.20
C ARG A 75 -5.76 -2.83 10.04
N ILE A 76 -4.94 -2.09 9.31
CA ILE A 76 -4.04 -2.69 8.34
C ILE A 76 -2.99 -3.54 9.05
N GLU A 77 -2.57 -4.63 8.41
CA GLU A 77 -1.55 -5.52 8.94
C GLU A 77 -0.35 -5.56 7.99
N PHE A 78 0.81 -5.16 8.49
CA PHE A 78 2.09 -5.26 7.79
C PHE A 78 2.95 -6.35 8.44
N TYR A 79 3.36 -7.35 7.67
CA TYR A 79 4.26 -8.42 8.14
C TYR A 79 5.51 -8.51 7.29
N ASN A 80 6.70 -8.43 7.89
CA ASN A 80 7.98 -8.57 7.19
C ASN A 80 8.11 -7.61 5.98
N THR A 81 7.57 -6.41 6.11
CA THR A 81 7.49 -5.41 5.03
C THR A 81 8.50 -4.30 5.27
N SER A 82 9.05 -3.72 4.20
CA SER A 82 10.01 -2.60 4.29
C SER A 82 9.51 -1.37 3.55
N PHE A 83 9.68 -0.20 4.17
CA PHE A 83 9.45 1.11 3.56
C PHE A 83 10.78 1.87 3.52
N THR A 84 11.18 2.33 2.34
CA THR A 84 12.39 3.11 2.13
C THR A 84 12.06 4.40 1.41
N SER A 85 12.44 5.54 1.98
CA SER A 85 12.19 6.87 1.40
C SER A 85 10.71 7.16 1.16
N CYS A 86 9.84 6.64 2.03
CA CYS A 86 8.40 6.81 1.90
C CYS A 86 7.85 7.96 2.77
N GLU A 87 6.66 8.41 2.45
CA GLU A 87 5.92 9.41 3.22
C GLU A 87 4.53 8.89 3.53
N PHE A 88 4.16 8.89 4.81
CA PHE A 88 2.79 8.67 5.27
C PHE A 88 2.27 10.00 5.77
N LYS A 89 1.28 10.58 5.08
CA LYS A 89 0.77 11.91 5.41
C LYS A 89 -0.74 11.87 5.58
N GLN A 90 -1.23 12.39 6.70
CA GLN A 90 -2.66 12.43 7.02
C GLN A 90 -3.32 11.04 6.95
N VAL A 91 -2.61 10.00 7.42
CA VAL A 91 -3.11 8.62 7.41
C VAL A 91 -3.77 8.26 8.74
N ASP A 92 -4.80 7.42 8.70
CA ASP A 92 -5.35 6.81 9.91
C ASP A 92 -4.83 5.39 10.07
N LEU A 93 -4.00 5.17 11.09
CA LEU A 93 -3.39 3.88 11.44
C LEU A 93 -4.05 3.21 12.66
N SER A 94 -5.26 3.63 13.05
CA SER A 94 -5.93 3.14 14.25
C SER A 94 -6.08 1.62 14.25
N GLY A 95 -5.52 0.98 15.28
CA GLY A 95 -5.58 -0.48 15.45
C GLY A 95 -4.78 -1.28 14.41
N SER A 96 -3.88 -0.64 13.66
CA SER A 96 -2.97 -1.32 12.73
C SER A 96 -1.90 -2.14 13.45
N LEU A 97 -1.34 -3.12 12.75
CA LEU A 97 -0.29 -4.01 13.22
C LEU A 97 0.95 -3.91 12.32
N PHE A 98 2.11 -3.78 12.95
CA PHE A 98 3.42 -3.78 12.29
C PHE A 98 4.31 -4.84 12.92
N ALA A 99 4.43 -6.00 12.27
CA ALA A 99 5.27 -7.10 12.72
C ALA A 99 6.47 -7.27 11.79
N ASN A 100 7.69 -7.14 12.33
CA ASN A 100 8.95 -7.17 11.57
C ASN A 100 8.99 -6.16 10.42
N VAL A 101 8.49 -4.94 10.66
CA VAL A 101 8.47 -3.88 9.65
C VAL A 101 9.69 -3.00 9.79
N GLN A 102 10.29 -2.64 8.66
CA GLN A 102 11.44 -1.74 8.60
C GLN A 102 11.04 -0.41 7.95
N PHE A 103 11.46 0.69 8.57
CA PHE A 103 11.29 2.04 8.04
C PHE A 103 12.68 2.68 7.91
N SER A 104 13.05 3.08 6.69
CA SER A 104 14.32 3.75 6.41
C SER A 104 14.03 5.02 5.62
N GLN A 105 14.50 6.18 6.12
CA GLN A 105 14.23 7.48 5.48
C GLN A 105 12.72 7.73 5.27
N THR A 106 11.87 7.13 6.10
CA THR A 106 10.41 7.25 6.02
C THR A 106 9.90 8.29 7.01
N LYS A 107 8.91 9.08 6.58
CA LYS A 107 8.26 10.09 7.42
C LYS A 107 6.79 9.74 7.70
N PHE A 108 6.31 10.18 8.86
CA PHE A 108 4.92 10.12 9.28
C PHE A 108 4.50 11.52 9.72
N GLU A 109 3.51 12.12 9.04
CA GLU A 109 3.03 13.49 9.24
C GLU A 109 1.50 13.56 9.39
#